data_AF-A0A2V6FSW7-F1
#
_entry.id   AF-A0A2V6FSW7-F1
#
_cell.length_a   1.000
_cell.length_b   1.000
_cell.length_c   1.000
_cell.angle_alpha   90.00
_cell.angle_beta   90.00
_cell.angle_gamma   90.00
#
_symmetry.space_group_name_H-M   'P 1'
#
loop_
_entity.id
_entity.type
_entity.pdbx_description
1 polymer ?
#
loop_
_entity_poly.entity_id
_entity_poly.type
_entity_poly.pdbx_seq_one_letter_code
_entity_poly.pdbx_strand_id
1 'polypeptide(L)' 'MDVSGTIRSILNQKSEDIFSISPEATVLKAVEMMDAKNVGALLVMDQERLVGIISERDYTRKVM' A
#
# COMPACT_ATOMS: atom_id res chain seq x y z
N MET A 1 -13.86 0.46 16.40
CA MET A 1 -12.57 0.25 17.10
C MET A 1 -12.38 1.42 18.03
N ASP A 2 -12.28 1.18 19.33
CA ASP A 2 -11.75 2.23 20.23
C ASP A 2 -10.27 2.38 19.89
N VAL A 3 -9.90 3.52 19.31
CA VAL A 3 -8.53 3.79 18.86
C VAL A 3 -7.76 4.54 19.96
N SER A 4 -8.05 4.25 21.22
CA SER A 4 -7.35 4.80 22.37
C SER A 4 -6.02 4.02 22.56
N GLY A 5 -4.88 4.70 22.41
CA GLY A 5 -3.56 4.08 22.54
C GLY A 5 -2.50 4.64 21.59
N THR A 6 -1.35 3.96 21.51
CA THR A 6 -0.25 4.36 20.63
C THR A 6 -0.36 3.68 19.26
N ILE A 7 0.25 4.28 18.23
CA ILE A 7 0.39 3.63 16.91
C ILE A 7 1.06 2.25 17.04
N ARG A 8 2.06 2.12 17.93
CA ARG A 8 2.74 0.84 18.23
C ARG A 8 1.74 -0.22 18.69
N SER A 9 0.81 0.14 19.57
CA SER A 9 -0.22 -0.79 20.07
C SER A 9 -1.12 -1.32 18.94
N ILE A 10 -1.41 -0.50 17.94
CA ILE A 10 -2.18 -0.90 16.76
C ILE A 10 -1.35 -1.81 15.85
N LEU A 11 -0.09 -1.43 15.59
CA LEU A 11 0.82 -2.20 14.72
C LEU A 11 1.11 -3.60 15.28
N ASN A 12 1.27 -3.74 16.60
CA ASN A 12 1.48 -5.03 17.25
C ASN A 12 0.30 -6.02 17.08
N GLN A 13 -0.87 -5.55 16.64
CA GLN A 13 -2.05 -6.38 16.38
C GLN A 13 -2.23 -6.71 14.89
N LYS A 14 -1.34 -6.23 14.01
CA LYS A 14 -1.37 -6.45 12.55
C LYS A 14 -0.23 -7.40 12.15
N SER A 15 -0.31 -7.98 10.94
CA SER A 15 0.84 -8.67 10.38
C SER A 15 1.95 -7.67 10.05
N GLU A 16 3.20 -8.15 10.04
CA GLU A 16 4.36 -7.36 9.61
C GLU A 16 4.49 -7.28 8.08
N ASP A 17 3.50 -7.78 7.35
CA ASP A 17 3.51 -7.76 5.89
C ASP A 17 3.37 -6.33 5.38
N ILE A 18 4.39 -5.88 4.64
CA ILE A 18 4.38 -4.61 3.95
C ILE A 18 4.50 -4.91 2.47
N PHE A 19 3.49 -4.51 1.69
CA PHE A 19 3.48 -4.70 0.25
C PHE A 19 3.93 -3.43 -0.47
N SER A 20 4.84 -3.61 -1.42
CA SER A 20 5.43 -2.53 -2.20
C SER A 20 5.53 -2.89 -3.68
N ILE A 21 5.68 -1.85 -4.49
CA ILE A 21 5.86 -1.95 -5.93
C ILE A 21 6.94 -0.97 -6.40
N SER A 22 7.62 -1.28 -7.51
CA SER A 22 8.60 -0.35 -8.10
C SER A 22 7.89 0.83 -8.79
N PRO A 23 8.51 2.02 -8.81
CA PRO A 23 7.96 3.19 -9.49
C PRO A 23 7.85 3.01 -11.02
N GLU A 24 8.55 2.06 -11.60
CA GLU A 24 8.50 1.71 -13.03
C GLU A 24 7.37 0.72 -13.37
N ALA A 25 6.71 0.15 -12.36
CA ALA A 25 5.62 -0.79 -12.59
C ALA A 25 4.38 -0.09 -13.15
N THR A 26 3.60 -0.83 -13.95
CA THR A 26 2.35 -0.30 -14.50
C THR A 26 1.27 -0.21 -13.43
N VAL A 27 0.31 0.69 -13.62
CA VAL A 27 -0.87 0.80 -12.74
C VAL A 27 -1.66 -0.50 -12.70
N LEU A 28 -1.78 -1.21 -13.83
CA LEU A 28 -2.40 -2.53 -13.88
C LEU A 28 -1.73 -3.49 -12.89
N LYS A 29 -0.39 -3.50 -12.85
CA LYS A 29 0.34 -4.39 -11.94
C LYS A 29 0.09 -4.03 -10.48
N ALA A 30 -0.04 -2.74 -10.17
CA ALA A 30 -0.41 -2.27 -8.84
C ALA A 30 -1.79 -2.79 -8.43
N VAL A 31 -2.79 -2.68 -9.31
CA VAL A 31 -4.16 -3.15 -9.04
C VAL A 31 -4.22 -4.66 -8.88
N GLU A 32 -3.54 -5.44 -9.74
CA GLU A 32 -3.44 -6.90 -9.59
C GLU A 32 -2.82 -7.30 -8.25
N MET A 33 -1.79 -6.59 -7.79
CA MET A 33 -1.14 -6.87 -6.52
C MET A 33 -2.02 -6.50 -5.33
N MET A 34 -2.74 -5.36 -5.41
CA MET A 34 -3.71 -4.95 -4.40
C MET A 34 -4.80 -6.02 -4.21
N ASP A 35 -5.37 -6.52 -5.31
CA ASP A 35 -6.37 -7.59 -5.31
C ASP A 35 -5.79 -8.89 -4.71
N ALA A 36 -4.64 -9.35 -5.23
CA ALA A 36 -4.00 -10.59 -4.78
C ALA A 36 -3.58 -10.59 -3.31
N LYS A 37 -3.29 -9.41 -2.74
CA LYS A 37 -2.90 -9.24 -1.33
C LYS A 37 -4.04 -8.75 -0.44
N ASN A 38 -5.21 -8.48 -1.01
CA ASN A 38 -6.36 -7.91 -0.33
C ASN A 38 -6.01 -6.62 0.45
N VAL A 39 -5.31 -5.70 -0.21
CA VAL A 39 -4.91 -4.39 0.35
C VAL A 39 -5.28 -3.27 -0.61
N GLY A 40 -5.72 -2.11 -0.09
CA GLY A 40 -6.13 -0.97 -0.92
C GLY A 40 -5.02 0.02 -1.28
N ALA A 41 -3.78 -0.23 -0.85
CA ALA A 41 -2.64 0.62 -1.13
C ALA A 41 -1.32 -0.16 -1.10
N LEU A 42 -0.34 0.33 -1.86
CA LEU A 42 1.02 -0.19 -1.94
C LEU A 42 2.02 0.94 -1.71
N LEU A 43 3.11 0.63 -1.01
CA LEU A 43 4.27 1.53 -0.99
C LEU A 43 4.94 1.53 -2.36
N VAL A 44 5.36 2.70 -2.84
CA VAL A 44 6.20 2.81 -4.04
C VAL A 44 7.64 2.92 -3.58
N MET A 45 8.45 1.91 -3.90
CA MET A 45 9.82 1.75 -3.43
C MET A 45 10.80 1.76 -4.61
N ASP A 46 11.77 2.67 -4.59
CA ASP A 46 12.95 2.64 -5.45
C ASP A 46 14.08 1.98 -4.65
N GLN A 47 14.32 0.69 -4.89
CA GLN A 47 15.20 -0.15 -4.07
C GLN A 47 14.76 -0.11 -2.58
N GLU A 48 15.63 0.34 -1.67
CA GLU A 48 15.34 0.48 -0.25
C GLU A 48 14.71 1.84 0.10
N ARG A 49 14.53 2.74 -0.88
CA ARG A 49 14.00 4.08 -0.66
C ARG A 49 12.49 4.12 -0.89
N LEU A 50 11.74 4.55 0.12
CA LEU A 50 10.34 4.91 -0.03
C LEU A 50 10.23 6.21 -0.84
N VAL A 51 9.62 6.13 -2.03
CA VAL A 51 9.45 7.27 -2.94
C VAL A 51 7.99 7.71 -3.10
N GLY A 52 7.03 6.90 -2.63
CA GLY A 52 5.62 7.29 -2.67
C GLY A 52 4.67 6.22 -2.17
N ILE A 53 3.38 6.46 -2.44
CA ILE A 53 2.27 5.53 -2.18
C ILE A 53 1.31 5.60 -3.36
N ILE A 54 0.75 4.45 -3.73
CA ILE A 54 -0.35 4.36 -4.69
C ILE A 54 -1.53 3.63 -4.03
N SER A 55 -2.73 4.15 -4.21
CA SER A 55 -3.97 3.57 -3.71
C SER A 55 -4.97 3.27 -4.82
N GLU A 56 -5.97 2.45 -4.53
CA GLU A 56 -7.10 2.22 -5.45
C GLU A 56 -7.73 3.54 -5.92
N ARG A 57 -7.82 4.52 -5.02
CA ARG A 57 -8.36 5.86 -5.33
C ARG A 57 -7.53 6.63 -6.35
N ASP A 58 -6.22 6.41 -6.43
CA ASP A 58 -5.37 7.04 -7.44
C ASP A 58 -5.71 6.50 -8.83
N TYR A 59 -5.83 5.18 -8.96
CA TYR A 59 -6.27 4.54 -10.19
C TYR A 59 -7.66 5.01 -10.62
N THR A 60 -8.65 4.95 -9.73
CA THR A 60 -10.04 5.34 -10.06
C THR A 60 -10.18 6.79 -10.49
N ARG A 61 -9.29 7.69 -10.06
CA ARG A 61 -9.43 9.14 -10.29
C ARG A 61 -8.51 9.72 -11.36
N LYS A 62 -7.37 9.08 -11.62
CA LYS A 62 -6.32 9.64 -12.49
C LYS A 62 -6.10 8.82 -13.76
N VAL A 63 -6.66 7.61 -13.82
CA VAL A 63 -6.46 6.68 -14.93
C VAL A 63 -7.80 6.32 -15.58
N MET A 64 -8.81 6.01 -14.77
CA MET A 64 -10.21 5.89 -15.21
C MET A 64 -10.92 7.24 -15.26
#